data_AF-A0A7C4W9K9-F1
#
_entry.id   AF-A0A7C4W9K9-F1
#
_cell.length_a   1.000
_cell.length_b   1.000
_cell.length_c   1.000
_cell.angle_alpha   90.00
_cell.angle_beta   90.00
_cell.angle_gamma   90.00
#
_symmetry.space_group_name_H-M   'P 1'
#
loop_
_entity.id
_entity.type
_entity.pdbx_description
1 polymer ?
#
loop_
_entity_poly.entity_id
_entity_poly.type
_entity_poly.pdbx_seq_one_letter_code
_entity_poly.pdbx_strand_id
1 'polypeptide(L)'
;MMKQLSVLYRALIQLRLLLYTHGILRHHTLGCQVISVGNLTVGGTGKTPVVEVFARELAKEGRKVAILSRGYKKVEPGLAERLLDLALWRERRRPPRVVS
;
A
#
# COMPACT_ATOMS: atom_id res chain seq x y z
N MET A 1 2.67 10.79 -31.93
CA MET A 1 2.68 9.42 -31.36
C MET A 1 2.27 9.35 -29.89
N MET A 2 2.98 9.99 -28.94
CA MET A 2 2.74 9.80 -27.49
C MET A 2 1.36 10.25 -26.95
N LYS A 3 0.68 11.18 -27.65
CA LYS A 3 -0.67 11.64 -27.25
C LYS A 3 -1.73 10.55 -27.38
N GLN A 4 -1.65 9.67 -28.38
CA GLN A 4 -2.63 8.59 -28.56
C GLN A 4 -2.51 7.51 -27.48
N LEU A 5 -1.28 7.15 -27.07
CA LEU A 5 -1.06 6.26 -25.93
C LEU A 5 -1.59 6.87 -24.62
N SER A 6 -1.45 8.19 -24.45
CA SER A 6 -1.99 8.90 -23.28
C SER A 6 -3.53 8.88 -23.24
N VAL A 7 -4.20 9.07 -24.38
CA VAL A 7 -5.67 8.95 -24.46
C VAL A 7 -6.12 7.52 -24.16
N LEU A 8 -5.45 6.51 -24.70
CA LEU A 8 -5.77 5.10 -24.42
C LEU A 8 -5.58 4.76 -22.94
N TYR A 9 -4.46 5.18 -22.34
CA TYR A 9 -4.22 5.01 -20.91
C TYR A 9 -5.29 5.71 -20.06
N ARG A 10 -5.69 6.93 -20.46
CA ARG A 10 -6.75 7.68 -19.78
C ARG A 10 -8.10 6.98 -19.87
N ALA A 11 -8.45 6.43 -21.03
CA ALA A 11 -9.68 5.66 -21.22
C ALA A 11 -9.70 4.40 -20.34
N LEU A 12 -8.59 3.67 -20.27
CA LEU A 12 -8.47 2.48 -19.41
C LEU A 12 -8.58 2.82 -17.92
N ILE A 13 -7.93 3.90 -17.48
CA ILE A 13 -8.03 4.37 -16.09
C ILE A 13 -9.47 4.82 -15.76
N GLN A 14 -10.12 5.55 -16.67
CA GLN A 14 -11.51 5.98 -16.49
C GLN A 14 -12.47 4.78 -16.42
N LEU A 15 -12.31 3.78 -17.30
CA LEU A 15 -13.11 2.56 -17.25
C LEU A 15 -12.92 1.84 -15.90
N ARG A 16 -11.68 1.70 -15.43
CA ARG A 16 -11.39 1.12 -14.12
C ARG A 16 -12.07 1.90 -12.99
N LEU A 17 -11.93 3.23 -12.99
CA LEU A 17 -12.60 4.10 -12.01
C LEU A 17 -14.12 3.91 -12.03
N LEU A 18 -14.72 3.89 -13.23
CA LEU A 18 -16.16 3.65 -13.42
C LEU A 18 -16.61 2.33 -12.80
N LEU A 19 -15.84 1.25 -12.98
CA LEU A 19 -16.13 -0.07 -12.40
C LEU A 19 -16.03 -0.07 -10.86
N TYR A 20 -15.13 0.72 -10.27
CA TYR A 20 -15.06 0.89 -8.81
C TYR A 20 -16.19 1.79 -8.27
N THR A 21 -16.56 2.85 -8.99
CA THR A 21 -17.64 3.76 -8.60
C THR A 21 -19.01 3.10 -8.70
N HIS A 22 -19.24 2.27 -9.72
CA HIS A 22 -20.48 1.49 -9.89
C HIS A 22 -20.56 0.28 -8.94
N GLY A 23 -19.59 0.09 -8.04
CA GLY A 23 -19.62 -0.98 -7.04
C GLY A 23 -19.45 -2.40 -7.59
N ILE A 24 -19.08 -2.55 -8.87
CA ILE A 24 -18.83 -3.85 -9.52
C ILE A 24 -17.58 -4.51 -8.91
N LEU A 25 -16.57 -3.70 -8.59
CA LEU A 25 -15.45 -4.14 -7.74
C LEU A 25 -15.81 -3.94 -6.27
N ARG A 26 -15.75 -5.04 -5.50
CA ARG A 26 -16.02 -5.02 -4.06
C ARG A 26 -15.07 -4.06 -3.34
N HIS A 27 -15.65 -3.09 -2.65
CA HIS A 27 -14.95 -2.31 -1.64
C HIS A 27 -14.75 -3.19 -0.42
N HIS A 28 -13.50 -3.49 -0.07
CA HIS A 28 -13.19 -4.12 1.21
C HIS A 28 -13.22 -3.04 2.29
N THR A 29 -14.31 -3.01 3.06
CA THR A 29 -14.39 -2.20 4.27
C THR A 29 -13.60 -2.88 5.38
N LEU A 30 -12.53 -2.25 5.82
CA LEU A 30 -11.85 -2.63 7.06
C LEU A 30 -12.68 -2.07 8.22
N GLY A 31 -12.88 -2.84 9.30
CA GLY A 31 -13.60 -2.41 10.50
C GLY A 31 -12.88 -1.34 11.34
N CYS A 32 -11.99 -0.58 10.72
CA CYS A 32 -11.17 0.46 11.32
C CYS A 32 -11.04 1.66 10.37
N GLN A 33 -10.70 2.83 10.92
CA GLN A 33 -10.46 4.01 10.11
C GLN A 33 -9.21 3.80 9.22
N VAL A 34 -9.39 3.85 7.91
CA VAL A 34 -8.30 3.75 6.93
C VAL A 34 -8.04 5.12 6.32
N ILE A 35 -6.78 5.54 6.32
CA ILE A 35 -6.32 6.80 5.74
C ILE A 35 -5.32 6.46 4.65
N SER A 36 -5.68 6.72 3.39
CA SER A 36 -4.81 6.48 2.24
C SER A 36 -4.03 7.74 1.88
N VAL A 37 -2.72 7.74 2.14
CA VAL A 37 -1.83 8.86 1.76
C VAL A 37 -1.17 8.56 0.41
N GLY A 38 -1.62 9.25 -0.63
CA GLY A 38 -1.12 9.13 -2.01
C GLY A 38 -0.56 10.45 -2.55
N ASN A 39 0.22 10.38 -3.63
CA ASN A 39 0.59 11.56 -4.42
C ASN A 39 0.25 11.29 -5.88
N LEU A 40 -0.16 12.32 -6.60
CA LEU A 40 -0.48 12.25 -8.03
C LEU A 40 0.79 12.20 -8.91
N THR A 41 1.93 12.68 -8.38
CA THR A 41 3.21 12.74 -9.10
C THR A 41 4.15 11.59 -8.71
N VAL A 42 4.79 10.98 -9.71
CA VAL A 42 5.88 10.01 -9.52
C VAL A 42 7.17 10.75 -9.17
N GLY A 43 7.69 10.55 -7.96
CA GLY A 43 8.85 11.27 -7.43
C GLY A 43 8.89 11.20 -5.90
N GLY A 44 10.06 11.42 -5.30
CA GLY A 44 10.30 11.40 -3.85
C GLY A 44 9.59 12.53 -3.10
N THR A 45 8.25 12.48 -3.05
CA THR A 45 7.40 13.59 -2.58
C THR A 45 7.16 13.56 -1.07
N GLY A 46 8.12 13.12 -0.27
CA GLY A 46 8.02 13.19 1.19
C GLY A 46 6.81 12.46 1.82
N LYS A 47 6.13 11.55 1.11
CA LYS A 47 4.96 10.82 1.64
C LYS A 47 5.30 10.04 2.90
N THR A 48 6.48 9.44 2.94
CA THR A 48 6.95 8.63 4.07
C THR A 48 7.10 9.44 5.36
N PRO A 49 7.83 10.59 5.40
CA PRO A 49 7.92 11.39 6.62
C PRO A 49 6.57 11.97 7.05
N VAL A 50 5.69 12.35 6.11
CA VAL A 50 4.34 12.82 6.47
C VAL A 50 3.52 11.73 7.14
N VAL A 51 3.56 10.50 6.63
CA VAL A 51 2.85 9.36 7.22
C VAL A 51 3.42 9.02 8.61
N GLU A 52 4.74 9.11 8.79
CA GLU A 52 5.39 8.86 10.09
C GLU A 52 5.01 9.89 11.14
N VAL A 53 5.04 11.19 10.82
CA VAL A 53 4.62 12.26 11.75
C VAL A 53 3.15 12.10 12.12
N PHE A 54 2.29 11.87 11.13
CA PHE A 54 0.86 11.69 11.37
C PHE A 54 0.55 10.46 12.23
N ALA A 55 1.24 9.33 11.98
CA ALA A 55 1.10 8.14 12.80
C ALA A 55 1.62 8.36 14.23
N ARG A 56 2.71 9.11 14.40
CA ARG A 56 3.26 9.44 15.72
C ARG A 56 2.31 10.31 16.54
N GLU A 57 1.70 11.34 15.94
CA GLU A 57 0.71 12.17 16.65
C GLU A 57 -0.52 11.38 17.08
N LEU A 58 -1.07 10.54 16.19
CA LEU A 58 -2.19 9.66 16.55
C LEU A 58 -1.81 8.63 17.64
N ALA A 59 -0.57 8.14 17.63
CA ALA A 59 -0.07 7.25 18.67
C ALA A 59 0.06 7.97 20.03
N LYS A 60 0.49 9.24 20.04
CA LYS A 60 0.53 10.08 21.26
C LYS A 60 -0.85 10.31 21.86
N GLU A 61 -1.88 10.42 21.03
CA GLU A 61 -3.28 10.46 21.48
C GLU A 61 -3.81 9.11 22.02
N GLY A 62 -2.97 8.07 22.09
CA GLY A 62 -3.33 6.75 22.60
C GLY A 62 -4.05 5.86 21.57
N ARG A 63 -4.08 6.25 20.29
CA ARG A 63 -4.71 5.43 19.23
C ARG A 63 -3.72 4.37 18.71
N LYS A 64 -4.20 3.16 18.46
CA LYS A 64 -3.42 2.11 17.79
C LYS A 64 -3.37 2.36 16.29
N VAL A 65 -2.20 2.71 15.77
CA VAL A 65 -1.99 3.01 14.34
C VAL A 65 -1.12 1.95 13.69
N ALA A 66 -1.48 1.55 12.47
CA ALA A 66 -0.67 0.67 11.63
C ALA A 66 -0.40 1.35 10.27
N ILE A 67 0.88 1.41 9.88
CA ILE A 67 1.26 1.94 8.57
C ILE A 67 1.37 0.79 7.58
N LEU A 68 0.53 0.79 6.55
CA LEU A 68 0.64 -0.14 5.43
C LEU A 68 1.42 0.51 4.30
N SER A 69 2.66 0.07 4.08
CA SER A 69 3.43 0.46 2.89
C SER A 69 3.31 -0.60 1.81
N ARG A 70 3.25 -0.16 0.54
CA ARG A 70 3.05 -1.04 -0.63
C ARG A 70 4.25 -1.96 -0.91
N GLY A 71 5.36 -1.85 -0.17
CA GLY A 71 6.53 -2.71 -0.34
C GLY A 71 7.30 -2.50 -1.65
N TYR A 72 7.43 -1.25 -2.12
CA TYR A 72 8.22 -0.95 -3.31
C TYR A 72 9.69 -1.36 -3.07
N LYS A 73 10.24 -2.24 -3.93
CA LYS A 73 11.53 -2.95 -3.75
C LYS A 73 11.58 -4.01 -2.63
N LYS A 74 10.47 -4.65 -2.26
CA LYS A 74 10.54 -5.83 -1.40
C LYS A 74 11.30 -6.93 -2.15
N VAL A 75 12.54 -7.19 -1.72
CA VAL A 75 13.31 -8.36 -2.18
C VAL A 75 12.55 -9.57 -1.66
N GLU A 76 11.86 -10.27 -2.55
CA GLU A 76 11.25 -11.54 -2.20
C GLU A 76 12.36 -12.57 -2.02
N PRO A 77 12.31 -13.38 -0.96
CA PRO A 77 13.27 -14.45 -0.78
C PRO A 77 13.21 -15.41 -1.97
N GLY A 78 14.37 -15.95 -2.35
CA GLY A 78 14.47 -16.89 -3.47
C GLY A 78 13.65 -18.16 -3.22
N LEU A 79 13.25 -18.87 -4.28
CA LEU A 79 12.46 -20.10 -4.19
C LEU A 79 13.04 -21.13 -3.19
N ALA A 80 14.37 -21.26 -3.15
CA ALA A 80 15.07 -22.14 -2.20
C ALA A 80 14.90 -21.69 -0.74
N GLU A 81 14.97 -20.39 -0.47
CA GLU A 81 14.74 -19.84 0.87
C GLU A 81 13.28 -20.04 1.33
N ARG A 82 12.31 -19.98 0.41
CA ARG A 82 10.90 -20.24 0.71
C ARG A 82 10.65 -21.70 1.07
N LEU A 83 11.25 -22.64 0.34
CA LEU A 83 11.14 -24.08 0.64
C LEU A 83 11.78 -24.43 1.98
N LEU A 84 12.96 -23.85 2.28
CA LEU A 84 13.61 -24.01 3.58
C LEU A 84 12.78 -23.42 4.71
N ASP A 85 12.20 -22.22 4.55
CA ASP A 85 11.32 -21.62 5.57
C ASP A 85 10.08 -22.48 5.85
N LEU A 86 9.49 -23.07 4.80
CA LEU A 86 8.36 -24.00 4.89
C LEU A 86 8.74 -25.28 5.62
N ALA A 87 9.89 -25.88 5.29
CA ALA A 87 10.41 -27.07 5.95
C ALA A 87 10.83 -26.81 7.41
N LEU A 88 11.31 -25.59 7.71
CA LEU A 88 11.75 -25.18 9.03
C LEU A 88 10.64 -24.56 9.89
N TRP A 89 9.37 -24.59 9.43
CA TRP A 89 8.23 -23.91 10.08
C TRP A 89 8.57 -22.51 10.61
N ARG A 90 9.41 -21.78 9.86
CA ARG A 90 9.90 -20.48 10.32
C ARG A 90 8.85 -19.44 9.98
N GLU A 91 7.93 -19.20 10.91
CA GLU A 91 6.88 -18.21 10.70
C GLU A 91 7.52 -16.80 10.74
N ARG A 92 7.92 -16.32 9.55
CA ARG A 92 8.58 -15.03 9.36
C ARG A 92 7.55 -13.90 9.49
N ARG A 93 6.85 -13.81 10.62
CA ARG A 93 6.03 -12.67 11.01
C ARG A 93 6.97 -11.50 11.30
N ARG A 94 7.36 -10.76 10.25
CA ARG A 94 7.89 -9.42 10.49
C ARG A 94 6.76 -8.64 11.16
N PRO A 95 6.93 -8.19 12.42
CA PRO A 95 5.90 -7.38 13.04
C PRO A 95 5.64 -6.18 12.11
N PRO A 96 4.36 -5.78 11.92
CA PRO A 96 4.11 -4.49 11.29
C PRO A 96 4.97 -3.47 12.04
N ARG A 97 5.74 -2.65 11.31
CA ARG A 97 6.49 -1.55 11.94
C ARG A 97 5.45 -0.61 12.53
N VAL A 98 5.08 -0.87 13.77
CA VAL A 98 4.34 0.06 14.62
C VAL A 98 5.37 1.11 14.94
N VAL A 99 5.19 2.30 14.36
CA VAL A 99 5.98 3.45 14.74
C VAL A 99 5.54 3.83 16.15
N SER A 100 6.42 3.63 17.13
CA SER A 100 6.29 4.17 18.49
C SER A 100 6.81 5.60 18.55
#